data_AF-A0A453H937-F1
#
_entry.id   AF-A0A453H937-F1
#
_cell.length_a   1.000
_cell.length_b   1.000
_cell.length_c   1.000
_cell.angle_alpha   90.00
_cell.angle_beta   90.00
_cell.angle_gamma   90.00
#
_symmetry.space_group_name_H-M   'P 1'
#
loop_
_entity.id
_entity.type
_entity.pdbx_description
1 polymer ?
#
loop_
_entity_poly.entity_id
_entity_poly.type
_entity_poly.pdbx_seq_one_letter_code
_entity_poly.pdbx_strand_id
1 'polypeptide(L)'
;MFFWKLWSIANAKLFAGKVNNITVDKCTKFGIVFKDVVAAFEVVNCNGVEVQCQGTAPTISIDNTAGCQLYLNKESLGASITSAKSSEMNVLVPSDETDGDWVEHPLPQQYIHFFQDGQFTTSPVSHSGA
;
A
#
# COMPACT_ATOMS: atom_id res chain seq x y z
N MET A 1 1.29 -4.11 20.40
CA MET A 1 0.30 -3.02 20.25
C MET A 1 -0.41 -3.02 18.88
N PHE A 2 0.19 -3.58 17.81
CA PHE A 2 -0.36 -3.56 16.44
C PHE A 2 -1.54 -4.47 16.15
N PHE A 3 -1.66 -5.57 16.89
CA PHE A 3 -2.78 -6.50 16.78
C PHE A 3 -4.14 -5.83 17.02
N TRP A 4 -4.18 -4.68 17.70
CA TRP A 4 -5.42 -3.95 18.03
C TRP A 4 -5.90 -2.99 16.92
N LYS A 5 -4.99 -2.40 16.12
CA LYS A 5 -5.36 -1.41 15.09
C LYS A 5 -6.13 -2.09 13.94
N LEU A 6 -5.63 -3.24 13.49
CA LEU A 6 -6.31 -4.07 12.48
C LEU A 6 -7.62 -4.69 13.00
N TRP A 7 -7.72 -5.07 14.29
CA TRP A 7 -8.96 -5.63 14.87
C TRP A 7 -10.06 -4.60 15.11
N SER A 8 -9.75 -3.30 15.15
CA SER A 8 -10.79 -2.27 15.16
C SER A 8 -11.58 -2.24 13.83
N ILE A 9 -11.03 -2.84 12.78
CA ILE A 9 -11.72 -3.09 11.52
C ILE A 9 -12.41 -4.46 11.62
N ALA A 10 -13.74 -4.48 11.44
CA ALA A 10 -14.59 -5.64 11.70
C ALA A 10 -14.29 -6.92 10.88
N ASN A 11 -13.27 -6.95 10.01
CA ASN A 11 -12.99 -8.03 9.07
C ASN A 11 -11.50 -8.35 8.85
N ALA A 12 -10.64 -8.23 9.89
CA ALA A 12 -9.22 -8.58 9.76
C ALA A 12 -9.00 -10.07 9.42
N LYS A 13 -8.32 -10.38 8.29
CA LYS A 13 -7.94 -11.75 7.90
C LYS A 13 -6.42 -11.96 7.95
N LEU A 14 -5.98 -13.03 8.62
CA LEU A 14 -4.57 -13.45 8.66
C LEU A 14 -4.36 -14.61 7.67
N PHE A 15 -3.43 -14.44 6.74
CA PHE A 15 -3.00 -15.51 5.83
C PHE A 15 -1.63 -16.05 6.25
N ALA A 16 -1.65 -17.24 6.85
CA ALA A 16 -0.44 -17.97 7.26
C ALA A 16 -0.04 -18.96 6.15
N GLY A 17 0.84 -18.53 5.25
CA GLY A 17 1.38 -19.37 4.17
C GLY A 17 2.02 -18.55 3.06
N LYS A 18 2.88 -19.19 2.25
CA LYS A 18 3.41 -18.60 1.03
C LYS A 18 2.45 -18.92 -0.11
N VAL A 19 1.90 -17.88 -0.73
CA VAL A 19 0.99 -18.01 -1.87
C VAL A 19 1.59 -17.31 -3.08
N ASN A 20 1.10 -17.62 -4.29
CA ASN A 20 1.62 -16.95 -5.48
C ASN A 20 1.21 -15.47 -5.51
N ASN A 21 -0.10 -15.23 -5.43
CA ASN A 21 -0.70 -13.90 -5.43
C ASN A 21 -1.80 -13.81 -4.36
N ILE A 22 -2.07 -12.60 -3.90
CA ILE A 22 -3.27 -12.26 -3.11
C ILE A 22 -3.95 -11.08 -3.78
N THR A 23 -5.27 -11.16 -3.94
CA THR A 23 -6.08 -10.05 -4.46
C THR A 23 -7.19 -9.73 -3.46
N VAL A 24 -7.29 -8.46 -3.08
CA VAL A 24 -8.38 -7.90 -2.28
C VAL A 24 -9.26 -7.09 -3.23
N ASP A 25 -10.43 -7.62 -3.57
CA ASP A 25 -11.38 -6.97 -4.50
C ASP A 25 -12.67 -6.57 -3.78
N LYS A 26 -13.20 -5.37 -4.08
CA LYS A 26 -14.52 -4.88 -3.63
C LYS A 26 -14.75 -4.92 -2.12
N CYS A 27 -13.68 -4.73 -1.34
CA CYS A 27 -13.75 -4.68 0.10
C CYS A 27 -13.83 -3.24 0.61
N THR A 28 -14.67 -3.02 1.63
CA THR A 28 -14.82 -1.73 2.31
C THR A 28 -14.53 -1.89 3.79
N LYS A 29 -13.67 -1.04 4.38
CA LYS A 29 -13.24 -1.14 5.78
C LYS A 29 -12.75 -2.56 6.08
N PHE A 30 -11.67 -2.96 5.42
CA PHE A 30 -11.11 -4.30 5.47
C PHE A 30 -9.63 -4.27 5.85
N GLY A 31 -9.23 -5.18 6.73
CA GLY A 31 -7.85 -5.34 7.17
C GLY A 31 -7.31 -6.71 6.76
N ILE A 32 -6.06 -6.77 6.32
CA ILE A 32 -5.39 -8.04 6.01
C ILE A 32 -3.93 -8.03 6.46
N VAL A 33 -3.52 -9.14 7.07
CA VAL A 33 -2.12 -9.44 7.35
C VAL A 33 -1.73 -10.67 6.56
N PHE A 34 -0.65 -10.59 5.81
CA PHE A 34 -0.10 -11.71 5.07
C PHE A 34 1.41 -11.81 5.31
N LYS A 35 1.96 -13.01 5.16
CA LYS A 35 3.40 -13.23 5.29
C LYS A 35 4.12 -13.01 3.97
N ASP A 36 3.97 -13.93 3.02
CA ASP A 36 4.74 -13.95 1.78
C ASP A 36 3.84 -14.11 0.55
N VAL A 37 4.11 -13.32 -0.48
CA VAL A 37 3.63 -13.58 -1.85
C VAL A 37 4.82 -13.83 -2.78
N VAL A 38 4.68 -14.76 -3.71
CA VAL A 38 5.75 -15.08 -4.67
C VAL A 38 5.86 -14.00 -5.74
N ALA A 39 4.72 -13.47 -6.18
CA ALA A 39 4.67 -12.50 -7.27
C ALA A 39 4.04 -11.18 -6.83
N ALA A 40 2.74 -11.15 -6.54
CA ALA A 40 2.03 -9.89 -6.32
C ALA A 40 0.98 -9.91 -5.20
N PHE A 41 0.82 -8.74 -4.57
CA PHE A 41 -0.34 -8.40 -3.74
C PHE A 41 -1.13 -7.28 -4.43
N GLU A 42 -2.43 -7.45 -4.59
CA GLU A 42 -3.27 -6.53 -5.36
C GLU A 42 -4.45 -6.04 -4.52
N VAL A 43 -4.68 -4.74 -4.52
CA VAL A 43 -5.85 -4.09 -3.94
C VAL A 43 -6.65 -3.47 -5.08
N VAL A 44 -7.89 -3.90 -5.28
CA VAL A 44 -8.69 -3.51 -6.44
C VAL A 44 -10.10 -3.13 -6.00
N ASN A 45 -10.64 -2.02 -6.50
CA ASN A 45 -12.03 -1.60 -6.23
C ASN A 45 -12.38 -1.46 -4.73
N CYS A 46 -11.43 -1.04 -3.90
CA CYS A 46 -11.58 -1.03 -2.45
C CYS A 46 -11.85 0.36 -1.87
N ASN A 47 -12.35 0.41 -0.63
CA ASN A 47 -12.49 1.65 0.12
C ASN A 47 -12.08 1.50 1.59
N GLY A 48 -11.07 2.26 2.04
CA GLY A 48 -10.59 2.24 3.41
C GLY A 48 -10.03 0.88 3.82
N VAL A 49 -8.95 0.45 3.17
CA VAL A 49 -8.29 -0.83 3.46
C VAL A 49 -6.95 -0.65 4.16
N GLU A 50 -6.63 -1.59 5.04
CA GLU A 50 -5.34 -1.68 5.71
C GLU A 50 -4.66 -3.01 5.36
N VAL A 51 -3.44 -2.95 4.85
CA VAL A 51 -2.66 -4.09 4.38
C VAL A 51 -1.35 -4.15 5.14
N GLN A 52 -1.06 -5.26 5.80
CA GLN A 52 0.21 -5.48 6.48
C GLN A 52 0.96 -6.68 5.88
N CYS A 53 2.13 -6.41 5.32
CA CYS A 53 3.08 -7.44 4.90
C CYS A 53 4.01 -7.78 6.07
N GLN A 54 4.12 -9.07 6.44
CA GLN A 54 5.02 -9.55 7.49
C GLN A 54 6.28 -10.26 6.97
N GLY A 55 6.37 -10.49 5.66
CA GLY A 55 7.54 -11.06 4.98
C GLY A 55 7.78 -10.33 3.66
N THR A 56 7.77 -11.07 2.55
CA THR A 56 8.13 -10.55 1.22
C THR A 56 6.93 -10.32 0.30
N ALA A 57 7.00 -9.24 -0.49
CA ALA A 57 6.05 -8.94 -1.56
C ALA A 57 6.76 -8.19 -2.69
N PRO A 58 7.20 -8.88 -3.77
CA PRO A 58 7.97 -8.23 -4.84
C PRO A 58 7.21 -7.12 -5.57
N THR A 59 5.90 -7.28 -5.73
CA THR A 59 5.03 -6.30 -6.38
C THR A 59 3.78 -6.08 -5.55
N ILE A 60 3.38 -4.81 -5.41
CA ILE A 60 2.14 -4.42 -4.76
C ILE A 60 1.42 -3.45 -5.69
N SER A 61 0.16 -3.73 -6.03
CA SER A 61 -0.66 -2.85 -6.87
C SER A 61 -1.88 -2.35 -6.14
N ILE A 62 -2.21 -1.07 -6.34
CA ILE A 62 -3.39 -0.40 -5.79
C ILE A 62 -4.18 0.20 -6.95
N ASP A 63 -5.28 -0.43 -7.33
CA ASP A 63 -6.11 0.00 -8.46
C ASP A 63 -7.55 0.33 -8.01
N ASN A 64 -8.08 1.43 -8.54
CA ASN A 64 -9.44 1.90 -8.31
C ASN A 64 -9.85 1.88 -6.82
N THR A 65 -8.94 2.32 -5.94
CA THR A 65 -9.10 2.20 -4.48
C THR A 65 -8.96 3.56 -3.80
N ALA A 66 -9.88 3.88 -2.90
CA ALA A 66 -9.84 5.11 -2.10
C ALA A 66 -9.55 4.78 -0.63
N GLY A 67 -8.44 5.29 -0.10
CA GLY A 67 -7.98 4.99 1.26
C GLY A 67 -7.30 3.63 1.34
N CYS A 68 -5.98 3.61 1.28
CA CYS A 68 -5.16 2.40 1.43
C CYS A 68 -3.96 2.69 2.32
N GLN A 69 -3.89 2.01 3.47
CA GLN A 69 -2.76 2.06 4.39
C GLN A 69 -1.93 0.79 4.22
N LEU A 70 -0.74 0.93 3.63
CA LEU A 70 0.15 -0.20 3.32
C LEU A 70 1.32 -0.23 4.32
N TYR A 71 1.27 -1.16 5.26
CA TYR A 71 2.31 -1.41 6.23
C TYR A 71 3.34 -2.39 5.68
N LEU A 72 4.55 -1.89 5.45
CA LEU A 72 5.71 -2.69 5.06
C LEU A 72 6.52 -3.11 6.28
N ASN A 73 7.43 -4.05 6.04
CA ASN A 73 8.49 -4.47 6.96
C ASN A 73 9.85 -4.38 6.22
N LYS A 74 10.96 -4.63 6.92
CA LYS A 74 12.32 -4.54 6.36
C LYS A 74 12.56 -5.44 5.12
N GLU A 75 11.90 -6.59 5.05
CA GLU A 75 12.00 -7.54 3.91
C GLU A 75 11.16 -7.13 2.70
N SER A 76 10.17 -6.24 2.87
CA SER A 76 9.28 -5.77 1.81
C SER A 76 9.57 -4.34 1.34
N LEU A 77 10.59 -3.66 1.88
CA LEU A 77 10.98 -2.30 1.44
C LEU A 77 11.43 -2.23 -0.02
N GLY A 78 11.88 -3.36 -0.60
CA GLY A 78 12.23 -3.47 -2.02
C GLY A 78 11.04 -3.68 -2.95
N ALA A 79 9.80 -3.65 -2.45
CA ALA A 79 8.60 -3.87 -3.27
C ALA A 79 8.45 -2.79 -4.35
N SER A 80 8.13 -3.22 -5.58
CA SER A 80 7.65 -2.30 -6.60
C SER A 80 6.17 -2.00 -6.36
N ILE A 81 5.85 -0.76 -6.03
CA ILE A 81 4.47 -0.32 -5.76
C ILE A 81 3.94 0.43 -6.97
N THR A 82 2.82 -0.01 -7.52
CA THR A 82 2.11 0.66 -8.61
C THR A 82 0.73 1.12 -8.15
N SER A 83 0.28 2.26 -8.67
CA SER A 83 -1.05 2.78 -8.40
C SER A 83 -1.76 3.23 -9.68
N ALA A 84 -3.07 3.03 -9.71
CA ALA A 84 -3.93 3.50 -10.79
C ALA A 84 -5.30 3.90 -10.21
N LYS A 85 -5.83 5.04 -10.66
CA LYS A 85 -7.18 5.53 -10.29
C LYS A 85 -7.48 5.46 -8.77
N SER A 86 -6.46 5.69 -7.96
CA SER A 86 -6.52 5.48 -6.51
C SER A 86 -6.14 6.76 -5.77
N SER A 87 -6.68 6.92 -4.55
CA SER A 87 -6.48 8.10 -3.72
C SER A 87 -6.24 7.75 -2.26
N GLU A 88 -5.68 8.68 -1.48
CA GLU A 88 -5.43 8.51 -0.05
C GLU A 88 -4.59 7.25 0.26
N MET A 89 -3.55 7.05 -0.56
CA MET A 89 -2.61 5.92 -0.43
C MET A 89 -1.42 6.35 0.41
N ASN A 90 -1.18 5.63 1.50
CA ASN A 90 -0.04 5.86 2.37
C ASN A 90 0.76 4.56 2.54
N VAL A 91 2.08 4.66 2.41
CA VAL A 91 3.01 3.58 2.70
C VAL A 91 3.63 3.85 4.06
N LEU A 92 3.46 2.90 4.97
CA LEU A 92 4.02 2.97 6.31
C LEU A 92 5.29 2.13 6.34
N VAL A 93 6.42 2.79 6.59
CA VAL A 93 7.76 2.18 6.68
C VAL A 93 8.16 2.07 8.16
N PRO A 94 8.66 0.93 8.65
CA PRO A 94 9.10 0.80 10.04
C PRO A 94 10.17 1.84 10.39
N SER A 95 10.02 2.52 11.52
CA SER A 95 11.05 3.41 12.06
C SER A 95 12.27 2.62 12.51
N ASP A 96 13.46 3.16 12.24
CA ASP A 96 14.71 2.61 12.79
C ASP A 96 14.97 3.09 14.24
N GLU A 97 14.29 4.14 14.69
CA GLU A 97 14.51 4.77 15.99
C GLU A 97 13.62 4.18 17.10
N THR A 98 12.37 3.84 16.77
CA THR A 98 11.41 3.31 17.73
C THR A 98 10.83 2.00 17.24
N ASP A 99 11.08 0.93 18.00
CA ASP A 99 10.52 -0.38 17.69
C ASP A 99 9.00 -0.35 17.78
N GLY A 100 8.35 -0.78 16.69
CA GLY A 100 6.90 -0.74 16.56
C GLY A 100 6.31 0.63 16.18
N ASP A 101 7.10 1.62 15.76
CA ASP A 101 6.56 2.81 15.08
C ASP A 101 6.75 2.73 13.57
N TRP A 102 5.89 3.42 12.84
CA TRP A 102 5.97 3.56 11.40
C TRP A 102 6.02 5.04 11.01
N VAL A 103 6.83 5.35 10.01
CA VAL A 103 6.82 6.64 9.32
C VAL A 103 5.86 6.54 8.14
N GLU A 104 4.93 7.48 8.06
CA GLU A 104 3.91 7.52 7.01
C GLU A 104 4.44 8.28 5.79
N HIS A 105 4.31 7.68 4.61
CA HIS A 105 4.72 8.25 3.33
C HIS A 105 3.53 8.28 2.36
N PRO A 106 2.90 9.44 2.13
CA PRO A 106 1.83 9.56 1.15
C PRO A 106 2.36 9.35 -0.26
N LEU A 107 1.69 8.52 -1.06
CA LEU A 107 2.02 8.34 -2.47
C LEU A 107 1.37 9.46 -3.31
N PRO A 108 2.09 10.05 -4.28
CA PRO A 108 1.51 11.00 -5.21
C PRO A 108 0.33 10.42 -5.98
N GLN A 109 -0.78 11.16 -5.99
CA GLN A 109 -2.01 10.79 -6.70
C GLN A 109 -2.36 11.77 -7.83
N GLN A 110 -1.63 12.88 -7.93
CA GLN A 110 -1.79 13.89 -8.98
C GLN A 110 -0.48 14.03 -9.74
N TYR A 111 -0.59 14.19 -11.06
CA TYR A 111 0.54 14.32 -11.96
C TYR A 111 0.35 15.55 -12.86
N ILE A 112 1.44 16.25 -13.15
CA ILE A 112 1.46 17.33 -14.14
C ILE A 112 2.09 16.79 -15.41
N HIS A 113 1.51 17.15 -16.56
CA HIS A 113 1.98 16.77 -17.88
C HIS A 113 2.32 18.04 -18.67
N PHE A 114 3.55 18.12 -19.18
CA PHE A 114 4.01 19.22 -20.02
C PHE A 114 4.37 18.71 -21.41
N PHE A 115 3.93 19.40 -22.46
CA PHE A 115 4.36 19.11 -23.82
C PHE A 115 5.59 19.97 -24.15
N GLN A 116 6.74 19.33 -24.35
CA GLN A 116 8.01 20.00 -24.66
C GLN A 116 8.83 19.14 -25.62
N ASP A 117 9.52 19.78 -26.56
CA ASP A 117 10.42 19.11 -27.53
C ASP A 117 9.76 17.95 -28.29
N GLY A 118 8.45 18.08 -28.57
CA GLY A 118 7.68 17.07 -29.31
C GLY A 118 7.21 15.87 -28.49
N GLN A 119 7.42 15.86 -27.17
CA GLN A 119 7.03 14.78 -26.28
C GLN A 119 6.35 15.30 -25.00
N PHE A 120 5.49 14.49 -24.39
CA PHE A 120 4.99 14.76 -23.04
C PHE A 120 5.98 14.28 -21.98
N THR A 121 6.30 15.14 -21.02
CA THR A 121 6.98 14.78 -19.77
C THR A 121 5.96 14.80 -18.64
N THR A 122 6.08 13.86 -17.69
CA THR A 122 5.15 13.70 -16.57
C THR A 122 5.91 13.70 -15.26
N SER A 123 5.44 14.48 -14.28
CA SER A 123 6.00 14.52 -12.93
C SER A 123 4.91 14.42 -11.87
N PRO A 124 5.13 13.70 -10.76
CA PRO A 124 4.20 13.71 -9.63
C PRO A 124 4.14 15.10 -8.99
N VAL A 125 2.95 15.49 -8.51
CA VAL A 125 2.77 16.71 -7.72
C VAL A 125 3.08 16.44 -6.27
N SER A 126 4.06 17.16 -5.71
CA SER A 126 4.27 17.25 -4.27
C SER A 126 3.52 18.46 -3.71
N HIS A 127 2.56 18.25 -2.82
CA HIS A 127 2.03 19.35 -2.00
C HIS A 127 2.89 19.43 -0.73
N SER A 128 3.44 20.61 -0.43
CA SER A 128 4.28 20.87 0.74
C SER A 128 3.47 20.93 2.06
N GLY A 129 2.54 20.00 2.25
CA GLY A 129 1.54 20.02 3.33
C GLY A 129 1.31 18.67 3.99
N ALA A 130 2.33 17.82 4.05
CA ALA A 130 2.39 16.64 4.91
C ALA A 130 3.68 16.71 5.74
#